data_AF-A0A921N0R2-F1
#
_entry.id   AF-A0A921N0R2-F1
#
_cell.length_a   1.000
_cell.length_b   1.000
_cell.length_c   1.000
_cell.angle_alpha   90.00
_cell.angle_beta   90.00
_cell.angle_gamma   90.00
#
_symmetry.space_group_name_H-M   'P 1'
#
loop_
_entity.id
_entity.type
_entity.pdbx_description
1 polymer ?
#
loop_
_entity_poly.entity_id
_entity_poly.type
_entity_poly.pdbx_seq_one_letter_code
_entity_poly.pdbx_strand_id
1 'polypeptide(L)'
;MFKTYIQEINNIKDLESVINYYYPNQLKRNKMSCPFHKDKTPSFSIVDKGNGAFYKCFSCNEGGDIIKFIQKIENIPFIQALQKAYEILNKPLNLPNIKTNTSKSLNKENLVNFYNNEYQKHLQEGDLDKAFELSCKSDEVTNKKYNIIYPFVNKKGEPMKIWDNLNEILKANNIQVYYNEITKDVEIDGLDVSNGDNQLVEIHSLCSKCGFNVNLHMIDKFIGIIAESNPKNPVADYLSEAYMNFDGNYEYIQKLCDAIITPKDYSPILKKTLITKWLINTAMIPFNDGTKNIEGILTLQGNQGIGKTRLIKKLIPIYVKTGLELDPSDKDKVYQCIKYWVAELGELDSTLKRDLAKLKAFITESSDEFRRPYAMKPMVYPRRTSFYATVNNGDFLKDDTGNRRYWVIPVEKIDFNIIDNLDINMLWGEVMHLKEDYNIKHYLEKDELELLNSSNEDFKITLNVELIVEREFDWESDKSNWKWKPTADICSKLNINSTSSLKTSLFKYGAQYKKSNGRRGYITPPYKCPLFDAM
;
A
#
# COMPACT_ATOMS: atom_id res chain seq x y z
N MET A 1 24.94 -11.67 -46.99
CA MET A 1 26.20 -12.41 -46.71
C MET A 1 26.03 -13.90 -46.97
N PHE A 2 25.01 -14.57 -46.41
CA PHE A 2 24.84 -16.02 -46.58
C PHE A 2 24.05 -16.50 -47.81
N LYS A 3 23.23 -15.64 -48.44
CA LYS A 3 22.65 -15.89 -49.77
C LYS A 3 23.72 -16.27 -50.79
N THR A 4 24.87 -15.61 -50.70
CA THR A 4 26.04 -15.88 -51.53
C THR A 4 26.56 -17.31 -51.31
N TYR A 5 26.64 -17.78 -50.06
CA TYR A 5 27.06 -19.16 -49.77
C TYR A 5 26.07 -20.20 -50.31
N ILE A 6 24.77 -19.97 -50.18
CA ILE A 6 23.78 -20.87 -50.79
C ILE A 6 23.95 -20.84 -52.31
N GLN A 7 23.98 -19.66 -52.93
CA GLN A 7 24.15 -19.50 -54.37
C GLN A 7 25.44 -20.18 -54.90
N GLU A 8 26.53 -20.16 -54.15
CA GLU A 8 27.80 -20.85 -54.47
C GLU A 8 27.67 -22.38 -54.55
N ILE A 9 26.68 -22.95 -53.87
CA ILE A 9 26.44 -24.39 -53.85
C ILE A 9 25.11 -24.79 -54.49
N ASN A 10 24.28 -23.85 -54.97
CA ASN A 10 22.90 -24.13 -55.36
C ASN A 10 22.73 -24.49 -56.85
N ASN A 11 23.52 -25.41 -57.38
CA ASN A 11 23.38 -25.94 -58.74
C ASN A 11 23.04 -27.45 -58.76
N ILE A 12 22.59 -27.95 -59.92
CA ILE A 12 22.11 -29.34 -60.05
C ILE A 12 23.21 -30.34 -59.63
N LYS A 13 24.46 -30.12 -60.04
CA LYS A 13 25.57 -31.03 -59.76
C LYS A 13 25.89 -31.12 -58.28
N ASP A 14 25.84 -29.98 -57.58
CA ASP A 14 26.06 -29.93 -56.14
C ASP A 14 24.95 -30.67 -55.39
N LEU A 15 23.68 -30.46 -55.78
CA LEU A 15 22.55 -31.17 -55.17
C LEU A 15 22.58 -32.68 -55.47
N GLU A 16 22.95 -33.08 -56.68
CA GLU A 16 23.19 -34.49 -57.03
C GLU A 16 24.30 -35.11 -56.19
N SER A 17 25.41 -34.39 -55.97
CA SER A 17 26.54 -34.85 -55.16
C SER A 17 26.14 -35.07 -53.71
N VAL A 18 25.38 -34.13 -53.13
CA VAL A 18 24.85 -34.26 -51.77
C VAL A 18 23.86 -35.41 -51.66
N ILE A 19 22.93 -35.57 -52.61
CA ILE A 19 21.99 -36.70 -52.59
C ILE A 19 22.73 -38.03 -52.71
N ASN A 20 23.73 -38.13 -53.60
CA ASN A 20 24.53 -39.34 -53.77
C ASN A 20 25.39 -39.68 -52.54
N TYR A 21 25.76 -38.68 -51.74
CA TYR A 21 26.45 -38.93 -50.47
C TYR A 21 25.58 -39.73 -49.49
N TYR A 22 24.29 -39.37 -49.34
CA TYR A 22 23.35 -40.09 -48.45
C TYR A 22 22.73 -41.33 -49.09
N TYR A 23 22.50 -41.30 -50.40
CA TYR A 23 21.83 -42.37 -51.15
C TYR A 23 22.65 -42.78 -52.37
N PRO A 24 23.79 -43.47 -52.18
CA PRO A 24 24.69 -43.82 -53.28
C PRO A 24 23.97 -44.62 -54.38
N ASN A 25 24.11 -44.16 -55.63
CA ASN A 25 23.58 -44.81 -56.84
C ASN A 25 22.04 -44.95 -56.93
N GLN A 26 21.29 -44.29 -56.05
CA GLN A 26 19.82 -44.34 -56.07
C GLN A 26 19.21 -43.30 -57.02
N LEU A 27 19.90 -42.19 -57.24
CA LEU A 27 19.48 -41.14 -58.17
C LEU A 27 19.83 -41.51 -59.61
N LYS A 28 18.81 -41.72 -60.45
CA LYS A 28 18.96 -42.04 -61.88
C LYS A 28 18.14 -41.08 -62.72
N ARG A 29 18.77 -40.42 -63.71
CA ARG A 29 18.11 -39.40 -64.57
C ARG A 29 17.34 -38.38 -63.74
N ASN A 30 17.97 -37.87 -62.67
CA ASN A 30 17.42 -36.88 -61.74
C ASN A 30 16.18 -37.33 -60.96
N LYS A 31 15.91 -38.64 -60.89
CA LYS A 31 14.78 -39.21 -60.15
C LYS A 31 15.21 -40.34 -59.23
N MET A 32 14.54 -40.47 -58.09
CA MET A 32 14.68 -41.60 -57.16
C MET A 32 13.41 -41.81 -56.34
N SER A 33 13.37 -42.93 -55.61
CA SER A 33 12.41 -43.12 -54.52
C SER A 33 12.64 -42.06 -53.45
N CYS A 34 11.55 -41.52 -52.91
CA CYS A 34 11.65 -40.46 -51.93
C CYS A 34 12.29 -40.97 -50.63
N PRO A 35 13.28 -40.26 -50.08
CA PRO A 35 13.91 -40.66 -48.83
C PRO A 35 13.04 -40.33 -47.60
N PHE A 36 12.05 -39.45 -47.76
CA PHE A 36 11.23 -38.93 -46.66
C PHE A 36 9.87 -39.64 -46.50
N HIS A 37 9.51 -40.52 -47.44
CA HIS A 37 8.33 -41.37 -47.33
C HIS A 37 8.50 -42.64 -48.16
N LYS A 38 7.75 -43.70 -47.86
CA LYS A 38 7.79 -44.93 -48.66
C LYS A 38 6.95 -44.78 -49.92
N ASP A 39 7.59 -44.78 -51.10
CA ASP A 39 6.93 -44.87 -52.40
C ASP A 39 7.19 -46.21 -53.11
N LYS A 40 6.25 -46.63 -53.96
CA LYS A 40 6.45 -47.80 -54.85
C LYS A 40 7.09 -47.40 -56.19
N THR A 41 7.07 -46.11 -56.52
CA THR A 41 7.55 -45.55 -57.79
C THR A 41 8.37 -44.29 -57.52
N PRO A 42 9.48 -44.05 -58.24
CA PRO A 42 10.33 -42.86 -58.05
C PRO A 42 9.54 -41.55 -58.15
N SER A 43 9.32 -40.90 -57.01
CA SER A 43 8.53 -39.66 -56.92
C SER A 43 9.37 -38.42 -56.61
N PHE A 44 10.61 -38.60 -56.18
CA PHE A 44 11.57 -37.53 -55.90
C PHE A 44 12.32 -37.16 -57.18
N SER A 45 12.34 -35.87 -57.53
CA SER A 45 13.01 -35.35 -58.71
C SER A 45 13.83 -34.10 -58.39
N ILE A 46 14.96 -33.91 -59.08
CA ILE A 46 15.74 -32.67 -59.06
C ILE A 46 15.34 -31.80 -60.26
N VAL A 47 15.06 -30.51 -60.00
CA VAL A 47 14.68 -29.51 -60.99
C VAL A 47 15.44 -28.21 -60.75
N ASP A 48 15.71 -27.46 -61.82
CA ASP A 48 16.20 -26.08 -61.75
C ASP A 48 15.10 -25.15 -62.28
N LYS A 49 14.77 -24.11 -61.50
CA LYS A 49 13.71 -23.14 -61.82
C LYS A 49 14.26 -21.77 -62.23
N GLY A 50 15.54 -21.68 -62.59
CA GLY A 50 16.19 -20.43 -62.99
C GLY A 50 16.82 -19.65 -61.83
N ASN A 51 16.59 -20.08 -60.59
CA ASN A 51 17.15 -19.49 -59.36
C ASN A 51 17.93 -20.52 -58.51
N GLY A 52 18.37 -21.62 -59.13
CA GLY A 52 19.14 -22.69 -58.51
C GLY A 52 18.41 -24.03 -58.44
N ALA A 53 19.11 -25.06 -57.96
CA ALA A 53 18.63 -26.44 -57.94
C ALA A 53 17.76 -26.75 -56.72
N PHE A 54 16.62 -27.40 -56.97
CA PHE A 54 15.69 -27.83 -55.93
C PHE A 54 15.30 -29.28 -56.15
N TYR A 55 15.11 -30.01 -55.06
CA TYR A 55 14.42 -31.28 -55.10
C TYR A 55 12.92 -31.07 -54.88
N LYS A 56 12.10 -31.94 -55.48
CA LYS A 56 10.68 -32.03 -55.20
C LYS A 56 10.22 -33.48 -55.30
N CYS A 57 9.50 -33.92 -54.28
CA CYS A 57 8.73 -35.13 -54.29
C CYS A 57 7.29 -34.84 -54.73
N PHE A 58 6.84 -35.47 -55.81
CA PHE A 58 5.48 -35.27 -56.32
C PHE A 58 4.41 -36.07 -55.56
N SER A 59 4.81 -37.00 -54.70
CA SER A 59 3.88 -37.81 -53.90
C SER A 59 3.62 -37.22 -52.52
N CYS A 60 4.68 -36.84 -51.79
CA CYS A 60 4.54 -36.27 -50.44
C CYS A 60 4.66 -34.74 -50.40
N ASN A 61 4.78 -34.09 -51.56
CA ASN A 61 5.00 -32.64 -51.71
C ASN A 61 6.27 -32.07 -51.06
N GLU A 62 7.12 -32.89 -50.44
CA GLU A 62 8.37 -32.42 -49.84
C GLU A 62 9.30 -31.85 -50.92
N GLY A 63 9.82 -30.65 -50.71
CA GLY A 63 10.74 -30.01 -51.64
C GLY A 63 11.59 -28.95 -50.96
N GLY A 64 12.75 -28.67 -51.53
CA GLY A 64 13.71 -27.75 -50.95
C GLY A 64 15.03 -27.72 -51.72
N ASP A 65 15.96 -26.91 -51.22
CA ASP A 65 17.33 -26.84 -51.72
C ASP A 65 18.23 -27.89 -51.05
N ILE A 66 19.53 -27.82 -51.33
CA ILE A 66 20.56 -28.67 -50.71
C ILE A 66 20.51 -28.63 -49.19
N ILE A 67 20.29 -27.44 -48.62
CA ILE A 67 20.31 -27.28 -47.17
C ILE A 67 19.09 -27.93 -46.56
N LYS A 68 17.90 -27.68 -47.14
CA LYS A 68 16.65 -28.29 -46.67
C LYS A 68 16.71 -29.82 -46.72
N PHE A 69 17.37 -30.37 -47.76
CA PHE A 69 17.59 -31.80 -47.88
C PHE A 69 18.38 -32.36 -46.71
N ILE A 70 19.55 -31.78 -46.41
CA ILE A 70 20.43 -32.21 -45.32
C ILE A 70 19.75 -32.04 -43.95
N GLN A 71 19.10 -30.90 -43.71
CA GLN A 71 18.35 -30.65 -42.47
C GLN A 71 17.33 -31.76 -42.21
N LYS A 72 16.64 -32.24 -43.25
CA LYS A 72 15.62 -33.29 -43.12
C LYS A 72 16.21 -34.69 -42.95
N ILE A 73 17.32 -34.99 -43.62
CA ILE A 73 17.98 -36.29 -43.53
C ILE A 73 18.68 -36.49 -42.19
N GLU A 74 19.45 -35.50 -41.74
CA GLU A 74 20.22 -35.60 -40.50
C GLU A 74 19.47 -35.04 -39.28
N ASN A 75 18.31 -34.41 -39.49
CA ASN A 75 17.56 -33.72 -38.44
C ASN A 75 18.42 -32.67 -37.71
N ILE A 76 19.16 -31.87 -38.48
CA ILE A 76 20.09 -30.87 -37.97
C ILE A 76 19.68 -29.42 -38.32
N PRO A 77 20.08 -28.44 -37.49
CA PRO A 77 19.94 -27.00 -37.75
C PRO A 77 20.57 -26.55 -39.08
N PHE A 78 20.11 -25.41 -39.62
CA PHE A 78 20.55 -24.83 -40.90
C PHE A 78 22.07 -24.61 -40.95
N ILE A 79 22.67 -24.01 -39.90
CA ILE A 79 24.12 -23.75 -39.88
C ILE A 79 24.93 -25.04 -39.95
N GLN A 80 24.48 -26.08 -39.25
CA GLN A 80 25.11 -27.39 -39.29
C GLN A 80 24.92 -28.04 -40.66
N ALA A 81 23.73 -27.93 -41.24
CA ALA A 81 23.45 -28.40 -42.60
C ALA A 81 24.27 -27.66 -43.66
N LEU A 82 24.51 -26.35 -43.51
CA LEU A 82 25.37 -25.55 -44.37
C LEU A 82 26.83 -25.98 -44.27
N GLN A 83 27.35 -26.14 -43.04
CA GLN A 83 28.68 -26.70 -42.80
C GLN A 83 28.82 -28.08 -43.43
N LYS A 84 27.83 -28.95 -43.24
CA LYS A 84 27.80 -30.30 -43.78
C LYS A 84 27.73 -30.32 -45.31
N ALA A 85 26.97 -29.41 -45.91
CA ALA A 85 26.92 -29.26 -47.37
C ALA A 85 28.31 -28.91 -47.94
N TYR A 86 28.98 -27.92 -47.34
CA TYR A 86 30.33 -27.52 -47.75
C TYR A 86 31.37 -28.62 -47.50
N GLU A 87 31.24 -29.38 -46.40
CA GLU A 87 32.05 -30.56 -46.11
C GLU A 87 31.87 -31.65 -47.18
N ILE A 88 30.62 -32.03 -47.51
CA ILE A 88 30.30 -33.03 -48.53
C ILE A 88 30.81 -32.60 -49.91
N LEU A 89 30.69 -31.31 -50.23
CA LEU A 89 31.14 -30.73 -51.50
C LEU A 89 32.64 -30.44 -51.53
N ASN A 90 33.37 -30.65 -50.43
CA ASN A 90 34.77 -30.29 -50.27
C ASN A 90 35.08 -28.82 -50.65
N LYS A 91 34.19 -27.89 -50.27
CA LYS A 91 34.35 -26.45 -50.49
C LYS A 91 34.73 -25.73 -49.17
N PRO A 92 35.60 -24.71 -49.19
CA PRO A 92 35.95 -23.96 -47.98
C PRO A 92 34.79 -23.07 -47.53
N LEU A 93 34.47 -23.08 -46.24
CA LEU A 93 33.42 -22.26 -45.63
C LEU A 93 34.01 -21.33 -44.57
N ASN A 94 34.06 -20.02 -44.87
CA ASN A 94 34.50 -18.99 -43.93
C ASN A 94 33.28 -18.27 -43.33
N LEU A 95 32.72 -18.82 -42.25
CA LEU A 95 31.65 -18.16 -41.50
C LEU A 95 32.22 -16.98 -40.72
N PRO A 96 31.54 -15.81 -40.69
CA PRO A 96 31.94 -14.70 -39.82
C PRO A 96 31.94 -15.16 -38.35
N ASN A 97 32.99 -14.78 -37.62
CA ASN A 97 33.14 -15.12 -36.20
C ASN A 97 32.00 -14.47 -35.40
N ILE A 98 30.98 -15.25 -35.05
CA ILE A 98 29.87 -14.78 -34.23
C ILE A 98 30.42 -14.63 -32.81
N LYS A 99 30.72 -13.39 -32.40
CA LYS A 99 30.97 -13.07 -31.00
C LYS A 99 29.76 -13.52 -30.21
N THR A 100 29.92 -14.55 -29.39
CA THR A 100 28.92 -14.97 -28.41
C THR A 100 28.82 -13.89 -27.33
N ASN A 101 28.04 -12.85 -27.60
CA ASN A 101 27.60 -11.94 -26.57
C ASN A 101 26.62 -12.70 -25.68
N THR A 102 27.03 -12.91 -24.43
CA THR A 102 26.21 -13.37 -23.32
C THR A 102 25.10 -12.34 -23.04
N SER A 103 24.01 -12.40 -23.80
CA SER A 103 22.77 -11.66 -23.52
C SER A 103 21.66 -12.61 -23.04
N LYS A 104 20.95 -12.11 -22.03
CA LYS A 104 19.97 -12.75 -21.14
C LYS A 104 18.62 -13.09 -21.82
N SER A 105 17.91 -14.01 -21.14
CA SER A 105 16.46 -14.27 -21.09
C SER A 105 15.80 -15.30 -22.02
N LEU A 106 14.75 -15.91 -21.44
CA LEU A 106 14.03 -17.12 -21.78
C LEU A 106 12.68 -16.78 -22.43
N ASN A 107 12.42 -17.40 -23.58
CA ASN A 107 11.11 -17.86 -24.05
C ASN A 107 11.35 -18.80 -25.23
N LYS A 108 12.25 -19.79 -25.04
CA LYS A 108 12.91 -20.54 -26.12
C LYS A 108 11.90 -21.10 -27.11
N GLU A 109 10.88 -21.78 -26.61
CA GLU A 109 9.87 -22.42 -27.45
C GLU A 109 9.00 -21.40 -28.20
N ASN A 110 8.56 -20.33 -27.53
CA ASN A 110 7.78 -19.27 -28.18
C ASN A 110 8.60 -18.47 -29.20
N LEU A 111 9.88 -18.24 -28.96
CA LEU A 111 10.79 -17.57 -29.90
C LEU A 111 11.12 -18.47 -31.09
N VAL A 112 11.39 -19.75 -30.86
CA VAL A 112 11.55 -20.75 -31.92
C VAL A 112 10.29 -20.82 -32.76
N ASN A 113 9.12 -20.90 -32.13
CA ASN A 113 7.83 -20.91 -32.82
C ASN A 113 7.58 -19.62 -33.60
N PHE A 114 7.90 -18.45 -33.02
CA PHE A 114 7.80 -17.16 -33.70
C PHE A 114 8.69 -17.10 -34.95
N TYR A 115 9.98 -17.42 -34.81
CA TYR A 115 10.92 -17.40 -35.92
C TYR A 115 10.56 -18.44 -37.00
N ASN A 116 10.07 -19.62 -36.60
CA ASN A 116 9.60 -20.64 -37.53
C ASN A 116 8.34 -20.19 -38.29
N ASN A 117 7.41 -19.51 -37.64
CA ASN A 117 6.19 -19.00 -38.27
C ASN A 117 6.51 -17.87 -39.27
N GLU A 118 7.33 -16.90 -38.87
CA GLU A 118 7.76 -15.80 -39.75
C GLU A 118 8.63 -16.32 -40.91
N TYR A 119 9.45 -17.35 -40.68
CA TYR A 119 10.16 -18.06 -41.75
C TYR A 119 9.20 -18.63 -42.80
N GLN A 120 8.16 -19.36 -42.38
CA GLN A 120 7.19 -19.95 -43.30
C GLN A 120 6.44 -18.90 -44.11
N LYS A 121 6.08 -17.78 -43.46
CA LYS A 121 5.41 -16.65 -44.10
C LYS A 121 6.27 -16.03 -45.20
N HIS A 122 7.52 -15.65 -44.90
CA HIS A 122 8.40 -15.03 -45.89
C HIS A 122 8.84 -15.99 -46.99
N LEU A 123 8.90 -17.30 -46.69
CA LEU A 123 9.12 -18.33 -47.71
C LEU A 123 7.97 -18.38 -48.73
N GLN A 124 6.72 -18.21 -48.28
CA GLN A 124 5.55 -18.13 -49.17
C GLN A 124 5.51 -16.83 -49.98
N GLU A 125 6.02 -15.74 -49.43
CA GLU A 125 6.11 -14.41 -50.08
C GLU A 125 7.28 -14.32 -51.08
N GLY A 126 8.19 -15.29 -51.11
CA GLY A 126 9.35 -15.32 -52.01
C GLY A 126 10.56 -14.51 -51.53
N ASP A 127 10.50 -13.92 -50.32
CA ASP A 127 11.62 -13.22 -49.70
C ASP A 127 12.57 -14.21 -49.00
N LEU A 128 13.41 -14.83 -49.82
CA LEU A 128 14.37 -15.83 -49.38
C LEU A 128 15.43 -15.27 -48.42
N ASP A 129 15.77 -13.98 -48.53
CA ASP A 129 16.78 -13.36 -47.67
C ASP A 129 16.26 -13.17 -46.24
N LYS A 130 14.98 -12.77 -46.12
CA LYS A 130 14.34 -12.61 -44.81
C LYS A 130 14.00 -13.95 -44.17
N ALA A 131 13.48 -14.90 -44.96
CA ALA A 131 13.23 -16.26 -44.49
C ALA A 131 14.52 -16.90 -43.95
N PHE A 132 15.63 -16.71 -44.65
CA PHE A 132 16.95 -17.15 -44.22
C PHE A 132 17.36 -16.56 -42.85
N GLU A 133 17.27 -15.23 -42.69
CA GLU A 133 17.66 -14.55 -41.44
C GLU A 133 16.90 -15.12 -40.23
N LEU A 134 15.61 -15.41 -40.40
CA LEU A 134 14.74 -15.93 -39.35
C LEU A 134 15.05 -17.38 -39.00
N SER A 135 15.39 -18.23 -40.00
CA SER A 135 15.83 -19.61 -39.74
C SER A 135 17.11 -19.64 -38.90
N CYS A 136 18.09 -18.78 -39.19
CA CYS A 136 19.32 -18.69 -38.40
C CYS A 136 19.04 -18.26 -36.95
N LYS A 137 18.15 -17.28 -36.74
CA LYS A 137 17.73 -16.87 -35.40
C LYS A 137 17.05 -18.00 -34.63
N SER A 138 16.23 -18.82 -35.30
CA SER A 138 15.61 -20.00 -34.71
C SER A 138 16.66 -21.02 -34.24
N ASP A 139 17.68 -21.28 -35.05
CA ASP A 139 18.77 -22.20 -34.71
C ASP A 139 19.70 -21.68 -33.61
N GLU A 140 20.00 -20.38 -33.61
CA GLU A 140 20.76 -19.72 -32.55
C GLU A 140 20.06 -19.89 -31.20
N VAL A 141 18.74 -19.69 -31.17
CA VAL A 141 17.90 -19.90 -29.97
C VAL A 141 17.84 -21.38 -29.60
N THR A 142 17.76 -22.28 -30.58
CA THR A 142 17.69 -23.73 -30.36
C THR A 142 18.98 -24.29 -29.73
N ASN A 143 20.14 -23.81 -30.19
CA ASN A 143 21.45 -24.26 -29.73
C ASN A 143 21.96 -23.51 -28.49
N LYS A 144 21.30 -22.42 -28.07
CA LYS A 144 21.62 -21.73 -26.81
C LYS A 144 21.27 -22.64 -25.62
N LYS A 145 22.28 -23.05 -24.85
CA LYS A 145 22.07 -23.66 -23.53
C LYS A 145 21.68 -22.54 -22.55
N TYR A 146 20.41 -22.54 -22.14
CA TYR A 146 19.91 -21.65 -21.11
C TYR A 146 20.30 -22.22 -19.75
N ASN A 147 21.44 -21.77 -19.22
CA ASN A 147 21.73 -21.97 -17.81
C ASN A 147 20.98 -20.90 -17.03
N ILE A 148 19.97 -21.32 -16.27
CA ILE A 148 19.50 -20.48 -15.17
C ILE A 148 20.64 -20.47 -14.17
N ILE A 149 21.30 -19.33 -14.02
CA ILE A 149 22.27 -19.14 -12.93
C ILE A 149 21.42 -18.85 -11.70
N TYR A 150 20.97 -19.91 -11.03
CA TYR A 150 20.35 -19.80 -9.73
C TYR A 150 21.44 -19.36 -8.73
N PRO A 151 21.29 -18.21 -8.08
CA PRO A 151 22.31 -17.69 -7.16
C PRO A 151 22.54 -18.60 -5.96
N PHE A 152 21.52 -19.39 -5.58
CA PHE A 152 21.61 -20.36 -4.48
C PHE A 152 21.35 -21.77 -4.99
N VAL A 153 22.43 -22.49 -5.25
CA VAL A 153 22.40 -23.90 -5.66
C VAL A 153 23.11 -24.80 -4.66
N ASN A 154 22.64 -26.02 -4.53
CA ASN A 154 23.31 -27.05 -3.75
C ASN A 154 24.58 -27.53 -4.47
N LYS A 155 25.32 -28.45 -3.85
CA LYS A 155 26.57 -29.01 -4.42
C LYS A 155 26.38 -29.70 -5.79
N LYS A 156 25.14 -30.00 -6.20
CA LYS A 156 24.78 -30.59 -7.50
C LYS A 156 24.31 -29.56 -8.53
N GLY A 157 24.26 -28.26 -8.17
CA GLY A 157 23.76 -27.21 -9.04
C GLY A 157 22.25 -27.01 -9.01
N GLU A 158 21.52 -27.60 -8.05
CA GLU A 158 20.06 -27.50 -7.93
C GLU A 158 19.65 -26.35 -6.98
N PRO A 159 18.58 -25.59 -7.27
CA PRO A 159 18.13 -24.49 -6.41
C PRO A 159 17.93 -24.90 -4.93
N MET A 160 18.50 -24.15 -3.99
CA MET A 160 18.35 -24.43 -2.55
C MET A 160 17.04 -23.88 -1.97
N LYS A 161 16.98 -22.57 -1.67
CA LYS A 161 15.77 -21.92 -1.15
C LYS A 161 15.00 -21.30 -2.31
N ILE A 162 13.74 -21.69 -2.45
CA ILE A 162 12.89 -21.29 -3.58
C ILE A 162 12.62 -19.78 -3.54
N TRP A 163 12.34 -19.22 -2.37
CA TRP A 163 12.11 -17.77 -2.19
C TRP A 163 13.38 -16.92 -2.37
N ASP A 164 14.57 -17.42 -2.07
CA ASP A 164 15.81 -16.67 -2.31
C ASP A 164 16.06 -16.52 -3.83
N ASN A 165 15.76 -17.56 -4.61
CA ASN A 165 15.82 -17.49 -6.07
C ASN A 165 14.74 -16.57 -6.65
N LEU A 166 13.52 -16.56 -6.07
CA LEU A 166 12.49 -15.59 -6.43
C LEU A 166 12.94 -14.16 -6.13
N ASN A 167 13.52 -13.89 -4.96
CA ASN A 167 14.02 -12.57 -4.57
C ASN A 167 15.05 -12.02 -5.58
N GLU A 168 15.94 -12.87 -6.07
CA GLU A 168 16.94 -12.47 -7.07
C GLU A 168 16.33 -12.20 -8.44
N ILE A 169 15.27 -12.92 -8.83
CA ILE A 169 14.46 -12.60 -10.01
C ILE A 169 13.79 -11.23 -9.85
N LEU A 170 13.21 -10.94 -8.69
CA LEU A 170 12.57 -9.64 -8.42
C LEU A 170 13.58 -8.50 -8.49
N LYS A 171 14.73 -8.62 -7.80
CA LYS A 171 15.83 -7.64 -7.84
C LYS A 171 16.34 -7.40 -9.26
N ALA A 172 16.52 -8.45 -10.05
CA ALA A 172 17.00 -8.33 -11.43
C ALA A 172 16.04 -7.56 -12.35
N ASN A 173 14.78 -7.42 -11.95
CA ASN A 173 13.75 -6.68 -12.67
C ASN A 173 13.34 -5.39 -11.95
N ASN A 174 14.13 -4.92 -10.97
CA ASN A 174 13.85 -3.73 -10.17
C ASN A 174 12.51 -3.78 -9.42
N ILE A 175 12.02 -4.98 -9.11
CA ILE A 175 10.81 -5.18 -8.32
C ILE A 175 11.22 -5.25 -6.85
N GLN A 176 10.64 -4.40 -6.02
CA GLN A 176 10.87 -4.40 -4.58
C GLN A 176 9.64 -4.92 -3.86
N VAL A 177 9.87 -5.90 -2.98
CA VAL A 177 8.83 -6.49 -2.14
C VAL A 177 9.22 -6.25 -0.69
N TYR A 178 8.33 -5.63 0.06
CA TYR A 178 8.57 -5.29 1.46
C TYR A 178 7.30 -5.42 2.29
N TYR A 179 7.51 -5.61 3.57
CA TYR A 179 6.44 -5.55 4.55
C TYR A 179 6.29 -4.11 5.04
N ASN A 180 5.16 -3.48 4.75
CA ASN A 180 4.88 -2.14 5.23
C ASN A 180 4.41 -2.21 6.68
N GLU A 181 5.24 -1.66 7.55
CA GLU A 181 5.09 -1.68 8.99
C GLU A 181 3.87 -0.90 9.50
N ILE A 182 3.39 0.08 8.72
CA ILE A 182 2.25 0.94 9.06
C ILE A 182 0.94 0.29 8.62
N THR A 183 0.81 -0.05 7.34
CA THR A 183 -0.39 -0.68 6.77
C THR A 183 -0.54 -2.13 7.19
N LYS A 184 0.55 -2.75 7.64
CA LYS A 184 0.63 -4.17 8.00
C LYS A 184 0.28 -5.06 6.80
N ASP A 185 0.64 -4.62 5.61
CA ASP A 185 0.45 -5.35 4.36
C ASP A 185 1.79 -5.62 3.67
N VAL A 186 1.78 -6.55 2.72
CA VAL A 186 2.89 -6.75 1.78
C VAL A 186 2.67 -5.81 0.61
N GLU A 187 3.68 -5.02 0.28
CA GLU A 187 3.65 -4.05 -0.81
C GLU A 187 4.73 -4.38 -1.84
N ILE A 188 4.40 -4.14 -3.11
CA ILE A 188 5.21 -4.49 -4.27
C ILE A 188 5.34 -3.25 -5.15
N ASP A 189 6.56 -2.73 -5.26
CA ASP A 189 6.91 -1.60 -6.13
C ASP A 189 7.66 -2.10 -7.38
N GLY A 190 7.62 -1.30 -8.46
CA GLY A 190 8.34 -1.58 -9.70
C GLY A 190 7.54 -2.37 -10.76
N LEU A 191 6.22 -2.46 -10.59
CA LEU A 191 5.28 -3.04 -11.56
C LEU A 191 4.27 -1.98 -12.02
N ASP A 192 3.82 -2.09 -13.28
CA ASP A 192 2.84 -1.15 -13.87
C ASP A 192 1.41 -1.41 -13.37
N VAL A 193 1.15 -2.59 -12.81
CA VAL A 193 -0.15 -2.97 -12.26
C VAL A 193 -0.24 -2.66 -10.77
N SER A 194 -1.37 -2.08 -10.35
CA SER A 194 -1.57 -1.58 -8.98
C SER A 194 -2.35 -2.53 -8.05
N ASN A 195 -2.94 -3.61 -8.58
CA ASN A 195 -3.72 -4.57 -7.80
C ASN A 195 -2.84 -5.77 -7.42
N GLY A 196 -2.83 -6.16 -6.14
CA GLY A 196 -2.02 -7.26 -5.61
C GLY A 196 -2.17 -8.57 -6.39
N ASP A 197 -3.41 -8.97 -6.74
CA ASP A 197 -3.64 -10.19 -7.52
C ASP A 197 -3.01 -10.11 -8.91
N ASN A 198 -3.11 -8.94 -9.57
CA ASN A 198 -2.52 -8.72 -10.89
C ASN A 198 -0.98 -8.68 -10.80
N GLN A 199 -0.42 -8.09 -9.74
CA GLN A 199 1.03 -8.07 -9.48
C GLN A 199 1.57 -9.49 -9.31
N LEU A 200 0.86 -10.36 -8.59
CA LEU A 200 1.23 -11.77 -8.45
C LEU A 200 1.23 -12.51 -9.79
N VAL A 201 0.24 -12.26 -10.65
CA VAL A 201 0.18 -12.86 -12.00
C VAL A 201 1.35 -12.38 -12.86
N GLU A 202 1.71 -11.11 -12.78
CA GLU A 202 2.85 -10.56 -13.51
C GLU A 202 4.18 -11.16 -13.03
N ILE A 203 4.38 -11.26 -11.70
CA ILE A 203 5.52 -11.96 -11.10
C ILE A 203 5.55 -13.42 -11.53
N HIS A 204 4.39 -14.11 -11.58
CA HIS A 204 4.31 -15.48 -12.07
C HIS A 204 4.73 -15.59 -13.53
N SER A 205 4.26 -14.70 -14.41
CA SER A 205 4.69 -14.67 -15.81
C SER A 205 6.19 -14.42 -15.94
N LEU A 206 6.74 -13.52 -15.13
CA LEU A 206 8.16 -13.22 -15.06
C LEU A 206 8.98 -14.45 -14.61
N CYS A 207 8.51 -15.16 -13.59
CA CYS A 207 9.10 -16.41 -13.12
C CYS A 207 9.14 -17.46 -14.24
N SER A 208 8.03 -17.67 -14.96
CA SER A 208 8.00 -18.56 -16.13
C SER A 208 8.96 -18.11 -17.24
N LYS A 209 9.05 -16.80 -17.52
CA LYS A 209 10.04 -16.22 -18.45
C LYS A 209 11.47 -16.33 -17.96
N CYS A 210 11.72 -16.67 -16.70
CA CYS A 210 13.05 -16.97 -16.17
C CYS A 210 13.30 -18.49 -16.03
N GLY A 211 12.33 -19.33 -16.44
CA GLY A 211 12.41 -20.78 -16.32
C GLY A 211 12.22 -21.28 -14.89
N PHE A 212 11.73 -20.41 -14.01
CA PHE A 212 11.42 -20.70 -12.62
C PHE A 212 9.92 -21.02 -12.51
N ASN A 213 9.59 -22.30 -12.65
CA ASN A 213 8.19 -22.75 -12.69
C ASN A 213 7.68 -23.02 -11.27
N VAL A 214 6.99 -22.03 -10.71
CA VAL A 214 6.34 -22.10 -9.40
C VAL A 214 4.89 -21.69 -9.58
N ASN A 215 3.96 -22.41 -8.95
CA ASN A 215 2.54 -22.05 -9.03
C ASN A 215 2.24 -20.73 -8.29
N LEU A 216 1.18 -20.04 -8.69
CA LEU A 216 0.82 -18.72 -8.18
C LEU A 216 0.64 -18.68 -6.65
N HIS A 217 0.00 -19.70 -6.07
CA HIS A 217 -0.21 -19.80 -4.61
C HIS A 217 1.10 -19.90 -3.81
N MET A 218 2.10 -20.57 -4.38
CA MET A 218 3.43 -20.65 -3.76
C MET A 218 4.20 -19.34 -3.92
N ILE A 219 4.03 -18.64 -5.05
CA ILE A 219 4.61 -17.30 -5.24
C ILE A 219 4.09 -16.34 -4.18
N ASP A 220 2.76 -16.29 -3.95
CA ASP A 220 2.15 -15.45 -2.92
C ASP A 220 2.78 -15.68 -1.53
N LYS A 221 2.93 -16.95 -1.12
CA LYS A 221 3.61 -17.32 0.14
C LYS A 221 5.07 -16.86 0.18
N PHE A 222 5.80 -17.02 -0.92
CA PHE A 222 7.21 -16.62 -0.99
C PHE A 222 7.38 -15.11 -0.98
N ILE A 223 6.47 -14.37 -1.62
CA ILE A 223 6.38 -12.93 -1.56
C ILE A 223 6.18 -12.47 -0.11
N GLY A 224 5.31 -13.14 0.66
CA GLY A 224 5.18 -12.92 2.10
C GLY A 224 6.49 -13.09 2.87
N ILE A 225 7.23 -14.18 2.63
CA ILE A 225 8.53 -14.44 3.30
C ILE A 225 9.58 -13.38 2.94
N ILE A 226 9.65 -12.99 1.65
CA ILE A 226 10.58 -11.96 1.17
C ILE A 226 10.24 -10.61 1.80
N ALA A 227 8.94 -10.27 1.87
CA ALA A 227 8.46 -9.04 2.48
C ALA A 227 8.83 -8.95 3.97
N GLU A 228 8.62 -10.02 4.74
CA GLU A 228 8.98 -10.08 6.16
C GLU A 228 10.48 -9.90 6.40
N SER A 229 11.33 -10.28 5.44
CA SER A 229 12.78 -10.07 5.50
C SER A 229 13.20 -8.64 5.15
N ASN A 230 12.30 -7.83 4.59
CA ASN A 230 12.53 -6.46 4.16
C ASN A 230 11.44 -5.53 4.74
N PRO A 231 11.35 -5.33 6.07
CA PRO A 231 10.38 -4.39 6.63
C PRO A 231 10.72 -2.96 6.22
N LYS A 232 9.70 -2.16 5.89
CA LYS A 232 9.82 -0.71 5.68
C LYS A 232 8.81 0.04 6.52
N ASN A 233 9.23 1.17 7.08
CA ASN A 233 8.39 2.05 7.88
C ASN A 233 8.42 3.46 7.31
N PRO A 234 7.59 3.75 6.28
CA PRO A 234 7.65 5.02 5.57
C PRO A 234 7.43 6.24 6.45
N VAL A 235 6.71 6.08 7.56
CA VAL A 235 6.47 7.17 8.52
C VAL A 235 7.70 7.43 9.37
N ALA A 236 8.37 6.38 9.87
CA ALA A 236 9.63 6.52 10.58
C ALA A 236 10.71 7.13 9.67
N ASP A 237 10.76 6.72 8.39
CA ASP A 237 11.67 7.28 7.39
C ASP A 237 11.40 8.78 7.19
N TYR A 238 10.13 9.16 6.95
CA TYR A 238 9.70 10.56 6.82
C TYR A 238 10.07 11.41 8.06
N LEU A 239 9.80 10.91 9.26
CA LEU A 239 10.10 11.62 10.51
C LEU A 239 11.62 11.76 10.72
N SER A 240 12.39 10.74 10.36
CA SER A 240 13.86 10.79 10.42
C SER A 240 14.41 11.83 9.44
N GLU A 241 13.85 11.91 8.23
CA GLU A 241 14.20 12.95 7.26
C GLU A 241 13.84 14.35 7.77
N ALA A 242 12.64 14.53 8.33
CA ALA A 242 12.20 15.80 8.92
C ALA A 242 13.13 16.27 10.05
N TYR A 243 13.60 15.34 10.91
CA TYR A 243 14.57 15.63 11.96
C TYR A 243 15.91 16.14 11.40
N MET A 244 16.44 15.48 10.36
CA MET A 244 17.73 15.82 9.76
C MET A 244 17.69 17.15 9.00
N ASN A 245 16.55 17.48 8.41
CA ASN A 245 16.36 18.69 7.60
C ASN A 245 15.77 19.87 8.38
N PHE A 246 15.58 19.75 9.70
CA PHE A 246 15.01 20.81 10.53
C PHE A 246 15.90 22.06 10.52
N ASP A 247 15.27 23.23 10.37
CA ASP A 247 15.95 24.52 10.23
C ASP A 247 16.42 25.14 11.56
N GLY A 248 16.09 24.52 12.69
CA GLY A 248 16.41 25.01 14.03
C GLY A 248 15.43 26.05 14.60
N ASN A 249 14.33 26.35 13.92
CA ASN A 249 13.32 27.31 14.40
C ASN A 249 12.19 26.61 15.18
N TYR A 250 12.03 26.96 16.47
CA TYR A 250 11.04 26.35 17.38
C TYR A 250 9.72 27.15 17.47
N GLU A 251 9.22 27.60 16.33
CA GLU A 251 7.99 28.40 16.22
C GLU A 251 6.83 27.66 15.51
N TYR A 252 7.07 26.51 14.88
CA TYR A 252 6.06 25.84 14.06
C TYR A 252 4.90 25.30 14.91
N ILE A 253 5.19 24.73 16.08
CA ILE A 253 4.16 24.31 17.04
C ILE A 253 3.39 25.53 17.56
N GLN A 254 4.08 26.66 17.79
CA GLN A 254 3.41 27.89 18.21
C GLN A 254 2.46 28.41 17.11
N LYS A 255 2.91 28.45 15.85
CA LYS A 255 2.08 28.84 14.69
C LYS A 255 0.86 27.94 14.54
N LEU A 256 1.01 26.63 14.76
CA LEU A 256 -0.12 25.71 14.82
C LEU A 256 -1.10 26.05 15.95
N CYS A 257 -0.59 26.34 17.15
CA CYS A 257 -1.42 26.77 18.27
C CYS A 257 -2.16 28.08 17.97
N ASP A 258 -1.52 29.04 17.30
CA ASP A 258 -2.10 30.33 16.93
C ASP A 258 -3.20 30.18 15.88
N ALA A 259 -3.07 29.22 14.97
CA ALA A 259 -4.10 28.89 13.99
C ALA A 259 -5.38 28.29 14.60
N ILE A 260 -5.29 27.67 15.78
CA ILE A 260 -6.42 27.08 16.48
C ILE A 260 -6.98 28.11 17.48
N ILE A 261 -8.10 28.72 17.09
CA ILE A 261 -8.77 29.76 17.87
C ILE A 261 -9.76 29.08 18.83
N THR A 262 -9.53 29.31 20.12
CA THR A 262 -10.30 28.76 21.24
C THR A 262 -11.06 29.88 21.96
N PRO A 263 -12.09 29.56 22.78
CA PRO A 263 -12.75 30.54 23.64
C PRO A 263 -11.75 31.31 24.50
N LYS A 264 -12.08 32.56 24.84
CA LYS A 264 -11.18 33.49 25.56
C LYS A 264 -10.78 32.99 26.96
N ASP A 265 -11.63 32.21 27.59
CA ASP A 265 -11.46 31.62 28.91
C ASP A 265 -10.70 30.30 28.87
N TYR A 266 -10.47 29.71 27.69
CA TYR A 266 -9.67 28.50 27.55
C TYR A 266 -8.17 28.80 27.71
N SER A 267 -7.50 28.02 28.56
CA SER A 267 -6.08 28.22 28.89
C SER A 267 -5.17 28.06 27.66
N PRO A 268 -4.44 29.13 27.24
CA PRO A 268 -3.48 29.04 26.14
C PRO A 268 -2.32 28.09 26.43
N ILE A 269 -1.94 27.98 27.72
CA ILE A 269 -0.89 27.07 28.20
C ILE A 269 -1.35 25.63 28.00
N LEU A 270 -2.57 25.30 28.45
CA LEU A 270 -3.14 23.96 28.28
C LEU A 270 -3.24 23.59 26.80
N LYS A 271 -3.74 24.52 25.95
CA LYS A 271 -3.80 24.34 24.50
C LYS A 271 -2.45 23.88 23.93
N LYS A 272 -1.40 24.65 24.23
CA LYS A 272 -0.04 24.36 23.75
C LYS A 272 0.46 23.02 24.28
N THR A 273 0.32 22.76 25.57
CA THR A 273 0.70 21.49 26.20
C THR A 273 0.05 20.28 25.51
N LEU A 274 -1.27 20.31 25.31
CA LEU A 274 -2.01 19.18 24.73
C LEU A 274 -1.62 18.95 23.26
N ILE A 275 -1.48 20.02 22.46
CA ILE A 275 -1.04 19.92 21.05
C ILE A 275 0.38 19.37 20.98
N THR A 276 1.32 19.96 21.71
CA THR A 276 2.74 19.53 21.72
C THR A 276 2.86 18.07 22.11
N LYS A 277 2.24 17.66 23.22
CA LYS A 277 2.35 16.27 23.69
C LYS A 277 1.67 15.30 22.73
N TRP A 278 0.57 15.68 22.09
CA TRP A 278 -0.07 14.81 21.10
C TRP A 278 0.81 14.62 19.86
N LEU A 279 1.44 15.70 19.38
CA LEU A 279 2.41 15.62 18.28
C LEU A 279 3.59 14.71 18.66
N ILE A 280 4.15 14.85 19.85
CA ILE A 280 5.25 14.00 20.34
C ILE A 280 4.82 12.53 20.40
N ASN A 281 3.66 12.20 20.99
CA ASN A 281 3.15 10.82 20.99
C ASN A 281 3.01 10.28 19.57
N THR A 282 2.50 11.12 18.66
CA THR A 282 2.28 10.77 17.26
C THR A 282 3.61 10.57 16.52
N ALA A 283 4.67 11.32 16.84
CA ALA A 283 6.02 11.09 16.32
C ALA A 283 6.71 9.85 16.93
N MET A 284 6.37 9.47 18.17
CA MET A 284 6.97 8.31 18.85
C MET A 284 6.40 6.98 18.36
N ILE A 285 5.08 6.90 18.12
CA ILE A 285 4.40 5.64 17.88
C ILE A 285 4.87 4.85 16.64
N PRO A 286 5.34 5.46 15.52
CA PRO A 286 5.89 4.73 14.39
C PRO A 286 7.14 3.90 14.73
N PHE A 287 7.92 4.33 15.73
CA PHE A 287 9.13 3.67 16.22
C PHE A 287 8.87 2.66 17.34
N ASN A 288 7.61 2.36 17.64
CA ASN A 288 7.26 1.42 18.68
C ASN A 288 7.69 -0.01 18.31
N ASP A 289 8.30 -0.69 19.28
CA ASP A 289 8.76 -2.08 19.22
C ASP A 289 7.78 -3.06 19.91
N GLY A 290 6.65 -2.54 20.40
CA GLY A 290 5.63 -3.29 21.14
C GLY A 290 5.63 -3.01 22.64
N THR A 291 6.49 -2.10 23.12
CA THR A 291 6.58 -1.74 24.54
C THR A 291 5.91 -0.41 24.89
N LYS A 292 5.67 0.45 23.90
CA LYS A 292 5.12 1.80 24.08
C LYS A 292 3.67 1.86 23.63
N ASN A 293 2.90 2.73 24.25
CA ASN A 293 1.52 3.06 23.86
C ASN A 293 1.40 4.58 23.65
N ILE A 294 0.23 5.02 23.21
CA ILE A 294 -0.11 6.44 23.19
C ILE A 294 -0.72 6.85 24.53
N GLU A 295 -0.42 8.06 24.98
CA GLU A 295 -0.86 8.55 26.28
C GLU A 295 -2.20 9.30 26.24
N GLY A 296 -2.58 9.83 25.09
CA GLY A 296 -3.87 10.51 24.95
C GLY A 296 -4.25 10.81 23.51
N ILE A 297 -5.54 11.09 23.36
CA ILE A 297 -6.23 11.36 22.11
C ILE A 297 -6.54 12.84 22.07
N LEU A 298 -5.96 13.54 21.09
CA LEU A 298 -6.37 14.91 20.79
C LEU A 298 -7.82 14.92 20.35
N THR A 299 -8.65 15.66 21.09
CA THR A 299 -10.09 15.73 20.84
C THR A 299 -10.47 17.17 20.52
N LEU A 300 -10.83 17.43 19.27
CA LEU A 300 -11.24 18.75 18.82
C LEU A 300 -12.75 18.91 18.95
N GLN A 301 -13.18 19.77 19.87
CA GLN A 301 -14.58 20.06 20.14
C GLN A 301 -15.00 21.37 19.47
N GLY A 302 -16.10 21.39 18.73
CA GLY A 302 -16.64 22.65 18.20
C GLY A 302 -17.69 22.42 17.14
N ASN A 303 -18.25 23.48 16.57
CA ASN A 303 -19.32 23.37 15.58
C ASN A 303 -18.93 22.50 14.37
N GLN A 304 -19.93 21.89 13.74
CA GLN A 304 -19.72 21.17 12.49
C GLN A 304 -19.27 22.15 11.39
N GLY A 305 -18.39 21.70 10.50
CA GLY A 305 -17.96 22.51 9.35
C GLY A 305 -16.82 23.50 9.63
N ILE A 306 -16.34 23.64 10.87
CA ILE A 306 -15.20 24.55 11.18
C ILE A 306 -13.83 24.07 10.69
N GLY A 307 -13.76 22.87 10.08
CA GLY A 307 -12.54 22.35 9.46
C GLY A 307 -11.67 21.45 10.33
N LYS A 308 -12.15 20.93 11.46
CA LYS A 308 -11.39 20.04 12.39
C LYS A 308 -10.70 18.87 11.66
N THR A 309 -11.44 18.12 10.86
CA THR A 309 -10.90 16.99 10.07
C THR A 309 -9.95 17.47 8.96
N ARG A 310 -10.19 18.66 8.37
CA ARG A 310 -9.30 19.26 7.36
C ARG A 310 -7.95 19.66 7.96
N LEU A 311 -7.94 20.19 9.18
CA LEU A 311 -6.71 20.49 9.92
C LEU A 311 -5.84 19.24 10.06
N ILE A 312 -6.40 18.13 10.56
CA ILE A 312 -5.60 16.91 10.75
C ILE A 312 -5.08 16.35 9.41
N LYS A 313 -5.88 16.37 8.34
CA LYS A 313 -5.42 15.99 7.00
C LYS A 313 -4.28 16.87 6.47
N LYS A 314 -4.17 18.12 6.92
CA LYS A 314 -3.07 19.02 6.57
C LYS A 314 -1.81 18.75 7.40
N LEU A 315 -1.97 18.39 8.67
CA LEU A 315 -0.85 18.11 9.58
C LEU A 315 -0.19 16.75 9.31
N ILE A 316 -0.95 15.77 8.82
CA ILE A 316 -0.48 14.40 8.61
C ILE A 316 -0.32 14.14 7.11
N PRO A 317 0.91 14.20 6.56
CA PRO A 317 1.15 14.14 5.11
C PRO A 317 0.93 12.74 4.51
N ILE A 318 1.10 11.68 5.29
CA ILE A 318 1.00 10.29 4.84
C ILE A 318 0.23 9.43 5.84
N TYR A 319 -0.46 8.40 5.33
CA TYR A 319 -1.19 7.42 6.16
C TYR A 319 -2.15 8.04 7.20
N VAL A 320 -3.00 8.99 6.76
CA VAL A 320 -4.11 9.52 7.57
C VAL A 320 -5.45 8.97 7.10
N LYS A 321 -6.30 8.57 8.04
CA LYS A 321 -7.67 8.14 7.73
C LYS A 321 -8.70 8.82 8.63
N THR A 322 -9.82 9.19 8.02
CA THR A 322 -10.90 9.96 8.66
C THR A 322 -12.23 9.26 8.45
N GLY A 323 -13.19 9.47 9.35
CA GLY A 323 -14.52 8.87 9.28
C GLY A 323 -14.55 7.35 9.50
N LEU A 324 -13.56 6.80 10.22
CA LEU A 324 -13.61 5.40 10.64
C LEU A 324 -14.46 5.26 11.90
N GLU A 325 -15.25 4.20 12.00
CA GLU A 325 -15.96 3.84 13.21
C GLU A 325 -15.14 2.78 13.96
N LEU A 326 -14.70 3.09 15.17
CA LEU A 326 -14.01 2.12 16.01
C LEU A 326 -15.01 1.35 16.87
N ASP A 327 -15.12 0.04 16.67
CA ASP A 327 -15.71 -0.88 17.63
C ASP A 327 -14.63 -1.87 18.10
N PRO A 328 -14.14 -1.77 19.34
CA PRO A 328 -13.13 -2.69 19.86
C PRO A 328 -13.57 -4.17 19.90
N SER A 329 -14.88 -4.44 19.76
CA SER A 329 -15.42 -5.80 19.70
C SER A 329 -15.41 -6.37 18.27
N ASP A 330 -15.25 -5.51 17.25
CA ASP A 330 -15.19 -5.88 15.84
C ASP A 330 -13.74 -5.84 15.34
N LYS A 331 -13.16 -7.02 15.12
CA LYS A 331 -11.75 -7.16 14.71
C LYS A 331 -11.47 -6.53 13.34
N ASP A 332 -12.46 -6.48 12.44
CA ASP A 332 -12.26 -5.89 11.11
C ASP A 332 -12.25 -4.36 11.19
N LYS A 333 -13.12 -3.77 12.02
CA LYS A 333 -13.10 -2.32 12.30
C LYS A 333 -11.82 -1.88 13.03
N VAL A 334 -11.38 -2.65 14.02
CA VAL A 334 -10.08 -2.42 14.69
C VAL A 334 -8.95 -2.46 13.67
N TYR A 335 -8.92 -3.50 12.83
CA TYR A 335 -7.91 -3.63 11.77
C TYR A 335 -7.90 -2.43 10.83
N GLN A 336 -9.06 -1.95 10.37
CA GLN A 336 -9.15 -0.75 9.53
C GLN A 336 -8.60 0.51 10.22
N CYS A 337 -8.73 0.63 11.54
CA CYS A 337 -8.22 1.77 12.29
C CYS A 337 -6.68 1.75 12.42
N ILE A 338 -6.08 0.58 12.65
CA ILE A 338 -4.65 0.46 12.96
C ILE A 338 -3.74 0.40 11.72
N LYS A 339 -4.26 0.56 10.50
CA LYS A 339 -3.48 0.55 9.25
C LYS A 339 -2.86 1.90 8.85
N TYR A 340 -2.96 2.87 9.74
CA TYR A 340 -2.65 4.27 9.45
C TYR A 340 -1.70 4.81 10.52
N TRP A 341 -0.94 5.85 10.18
CA TRP A 341 -0.18 6.61 11.16
C TRP A 341 -1.12 7.34 12.11
N VAL A 342 -2.13 8.01 11.55
CA VAL A 342 -3.15 8.72 12.32
C VAL A 342 -4.54 8.33 11.84
N ALA A 343 -5.37 7.86 12.76
CA ALA A 343 -6.75 7.50 12.49
C ALA A 343 -7.73 8.32 13.33
N GLU A 344 -8.80 8.79 12.70
CA GLU A 344 -9.93 9.40 13.40
C GLU A 344 -10.76 8.31 14.09
N LEU A 345 -11.04 8.51 15.37
CA LEU A 345 -12.08 7.79 16.07
C LEU A 345 -13.41 8.50 15.77
N GLY A 346 -14.08 8.07 14.71
CA GLY A 346 -15.36 8.62 14.27
C GLY A 346 -16.50 8.33 15.26
N GLU A 347 -17.43 9.28 15.33
CA GLU A 347 -18.66 9.24 16.13
C GLU A 347 -18.47 8.88 17.61
N LEU A 348 -17.78 9.74 18.35
CA LEU A 348 -17.79 9.66 19.83
C LEU A 348 -19.23 9.69 20.41
N ASP A 349 -20.23 10.26 19.73
CA ASP A 349 -21.62 10.28 20.21
C ASP A 349 -22.36 8.93 20.16
N SER A 350 -21.99 8.02 19.24
CA SER A 350 -22.63 6.70 19.06
C SER A 350 -21.81 5.57 19.68
N THR A 351 -20.48 5.60 19.50
CA THR A 351 -19.54 4.58 20.01
C THR A 351 -19.33 4.65 21.53
N LEU A 352 -19.26 5.84 22.15
CA LEU A 352 -19.02 5.96 23.60
C LEU A 352 -20.19 5.45 24.45
N LYS A 353 -21.39 5.30 23.89
CA LYS A 353 -22.56 4.83 24.64
C LYS A 353 -22.51 3.34 24.98
N ARG A 354 -21.72 2.53 24.26
CA ARG A 354 -21.75 1.06 24.40
C ARG A 354 -20.59 0.47 25.21
N ASP A 355 -19.36 1.01 25.17
CA ASP A 355 -18.26 0.38 25.93
C ASP A 355 -16.99 1.25 26.15
N LEU A 356 -17.10 2.31 26.97
CA LEU A 356 -15.97 3.20 27.33
C LEU A 356 -14.77 2.45 27.91
N ALA A 357 -14.99 1.39 28.68
CA ALA A 357 -13.93 0.62 29.32
C ALA A 357 -13.07 -0.12 28.29
N LYS A 358 -13.69 -0.76 27.29
CA LYS A 358 -12.96 -1.40 26.18
C LYS A 358 -12.19 -0.41 25.34
N LEU A 359 -12.77 0.76 25.05
CA LEU A 359 -12.07 1.80 24.30
C LEU A 359 -10.83 2.29 25.07
N LYS A 360 -10.94 2.51 26.39
CA LYS A 360 -9.79 2.85 27.24
C LYS A 360 -8.71 1.77 27.20
N ALA A 361 -9.10 0.50 27.33
CA ALA A 361 -8.18 -0.63 27.25
C ALA A 361 -7.47 -0.66 25.89
N PHE A 362 -8.23 -0.58 24.80
CA PHE A 362 -7.72 -0.52 23.43
C PHE A 362 -6.67 0.57 23.30
N ILE A 363 -6.95 1.83 23.65
CA ILE A 363 -6.01 2.96 23.54
C ILE A 363 -4.70 2.71 24.28
N THR A 364 -4.74 2.03 25.44
CA THR A 364 -3.56 1.80 26.28
C THR A 364 -2.70 0.63 25.87
N GLU A 365 -3.13 -0.20 24.92
CA GLU A 365 -2.31 -1.31 24.44
C GLU A 365 -1.05 -0.81 23.70
N SER A 366 0.05 -1.54 23.87
CA SER A 366 1.30 -1.28 23.16
C SER A 366 1.42 -2.06 21.85
N SER A 367 0.53 -3.03 21.64
CA SER A 367 0.51 -3.90 20.47
C SER A 367 -0.93 -4.26 20.10
N ASP A 368 -1.16 -4.50 18.82
CA ASP A 368 -2.45 -4.86 18.26
C ASP A 368 -2.43 -6.36 17.88
N GLU A 369 -3.36 -7.14 18.43
CA GLU A 369 -3.54 -8.55 18.06
C GLU A 369 -4.70 -8.70 17.07
N PHE A 370 -4.40 -9.11 15.85
CA PHE A 370 -5.43 -9.38 14.85
C PHE A 370 -4.98 -10.44 13.84
N ARG A 371 -5.97 -10.97 13.11
CA ARG A 371 -5.73 -11.93 12.02
C ARG A 371 -5.96 -11.21 10.70
N ARG A 372 -4.92 -11.10 9.88
CA ARG A 372 -5.06 -10.56 8.52
C ARG A 372 -6.06 -11.40 7.71
N PRO A 373 -6.72 -10.80 6.71
CA PRO A 373 -7.43 -11.57 5.69
C PRO A 373 -6.55 -12.70 5.18
N TYR A 374 -7.11 -13.91 5.10
CA TYR A 374 -6.41 -15.12 4.64
C TYR A 374 -5.26 -15.66 5.52
N ALA A 375 -4.93 -15.01 6.65
CA ALA A 375 -4.00 -15.56 7.63
C ALA A 375 -4.63 -16.70 8.45
N MET A 376 -3.82 -17.72 8.75
CA MET A 376 -4.26 -18.91 9.51
C MET A 376 -4.42 -18.65 11.01
N LYS A 377 -3.62 -17.73 11.57
CA LYS A 377 -3.60 -17.41 13.01
C LYS A 377 -3.52 -15.89 13.21
N PRO A 378 -4.07 -15.37 14.32
CA PRO A 378 -3.81 -14.01 14.73
C PRO A 378 -2.31 -13.83 15.03
N MET A 379 -1.83 -12.61 14.82
CA MET A 379 -0.47 -12.19 15.12
C MET A 379 -0.53 -10.90 15.93
N VAL A 380 0.49 -10.69 16.75
CA VAL A 380 0.67 -9.48 17.55
C VAL A 380 1.62 -8.55 16.81
N TYR A 381 1.21 -7.30 16.62
CA TYR A 381 1.99 -6.28 15.94
C TYR A 381 2.21 -5.09 16.87
N PRO A 382 3.41 -4.50 16.92
CA PRO A 382 3.61 -3.23 17.61
C PRO A 382 2.59 -2.18 17.13
N ARG A 383 2.00 -1.46 18.08
CA ARG A 383 1.09 -0.37 17.73
C ARG A 383 1.85 0.76 17.07
N ARG A 384 1.42 1.17 15.88
CA ARG A 384 2.02 2.27 15.11
C ARG A 384 1.04 3.39 14.73
N THR A 385 -0.13 3.36 15.35
CA THR A 385 -1.23 4.27 15.06
C THR A 385 -1.47 5.20 16.25
N SER A 386 -1.50 6.50 15.98
CA SER A 386 -2.01 7.52 16.87
C SER A 386 -3.47 7.82 16.53
N PHE A 387 -4.23 8.24 17.54
CA PHE A 387 -5.65 8.52 17.39
C PHE A 387 -5.95 9.98 17.67
N TYR A 388 -6.94 10.50 16.96
CA TYR A 388 -7.58 11.78 17.26
C TYR A 388 -9.09 11.63 17.16
N ALA A 389 -9.82 12.59 17.68
CA ALA A 389 -11.26 12.60 17.58
C ALA A 389 -11.81 14.00 17.32
N THR A 390 -12.99 14.05 16.70
CA THR A 390 -13.74 15.29 16.49
C THR A 390 -15.13 15.15 17.09
N VAL A 391 -15.59 16.19 17.79
CA VAL A 391 -16.91 16.21 18.42
C VAL A 391 -17.61 17.54 18.18
N ASN A 392 -18.93 17.49 18.13
CA ASN A 392 -19.77 18.67 17.94
C ASN A 392 -20.22 19.25 19.28
N ASN A 393 -20.58 18.41 20.25
CA ASN A 393 -21.16 18.81 21.54
C ASN A 393 -20.29 18.36 22.72
N GLY A 394 -20.44 19.01 23.87
CA GLY A 394 -19.68 18.71 25.11
C GLY A 394 -20.16 17.49 25.90
N ASP A 395 -21.31 16.92 25.56
CA ASP A 395 -21.94 15.82 26.32
C ASP A 395 -21.28 14.44 26.08
N PHE A 396 -20.11 14.37 25.44
CA PHE A 396 -19.43 13.11 25.13
C PHE A 396 -18.66 12.53 26.32
N LEU A 397 -18.18 13.37 27.24
CA LEU A 397 -17.48 12.94 28.46
C LEU A 397 -18.48 12.65 29.58
N LYS A 398 -19.12 11.47 29.57
CA LYS A 398 -20.17 11.12 30.57
C LYS A 398 -19.70 10.44 31.85
N ASP A 399 -18.44 10.04 31.93
CA ASP A 399 -17.91 9.22 33.04
C ASP A 399 -16.87 10.00 33.86
N ASP A 400 -16.84 9.79 35.17
CA ASP A 400 -15.98 10.52 36.13
C ASP A 400 -14.57 9.92 36.23
N THR A 401 -14.35 8.71 35.72
CA THR A 401 -13.11 7.95 35.98
C THR A 401 -12.22 7.72 34.75
N GLY A 402 -12.43 8.43 33.63
CA GLY A 402 -11.59 8.18 32.45
C GLY A 402 -11.51 9.24 31.37
N ASN A 403 -11.63 10.52 31.73
CA ASN A 403 -11.43 11.62 30.79
C ASN A 403 -9.96 11.97 30.57
N ARG A 404 -9.03 11.42 31.37
CA ARG A 404 -7.59 11.72 31.27
C ARG A 404 -6.95 11.40 29.91
N ARG A 405 -7.56 10.48 29.15
CA ARG A 405 -7.08 10.07 27.81
C ARG A 405 -7.66 10.92 26.69
N TYR A 406 -8.65 11.76 26.96
CA TYR A 406 -9.22 12.70 26.00
C TYR A 406 -8.67 14.10 26.28
N TRP A 407 -7.79 14.54 25.39
CA TRP A 407 -7.13 15.84 25.47
C TRP A 407 -7.97 16.84 24.69
N VAL A 408 -9.00 17.37 25.36
CA VAL A 408 -10.05 18.17 24.74
C VAL A 408 -9.59 19.61 24.52
N ILE A 409 -9.73 20.07 23.28
CA ILE A 409 -9.52 21.47 22.89
C ILE A 409 -10.82 22.00 22.26
N PRO A 410 -11.49 23.00 22.88
CA PRO A 410 -12.60 23.70 22.26
C PRO A 410 -12.08 24.59 21.13
N VAL A 411 -12.67 24.47 19.94
CA VAL A 411 -12.28 25.19 18.73
C VAL A 411 -13.48 26.00 18.25
N GLU A 412 -13.33 27.32 18.27
CA GLU A 412 -14.31 28.24 17.68
C GLU A 412 -14.08 28.40 16.18
N LYS A 413 -12.79 28.50 15.79
CA LYS A 413 -12.37 28.73 14.41
C LYS A 413 -10.96 28.19 14.18
N ILE A 414 -10.67 27.81 12.94
CA ILE A 414 -9.32 27.46 12.48
C ILE A 414 -8.91 28.47 11.42
N ASP A 415 -7.77 29.13 11.61
CA ASP A 415 -7.19 30.03 10.62
C ASP A 415 -6.39 29.23 9.57
N PHE A 416 -7.06 28.92 8.46
CA PHE A 416 -6.43 28.20 7.37
C PHE A 416 -5.38 29.01 6.62
N ASN A 417 -5.32 30.34 6.74
CA ASN A 417 -4.22 31.10 6.15
C ASN A 417 -2.90 30.78 6.87
N ILE A 418 -2.94 30.58 8.19
CA ILE A 418 -1.76 30.15 8.95
C ILE A 418 -1.43 28.68 8.61
N ILE A 419 -2.44 27.79 8.60
CA ILE A 419 -2.23 26.36 8.30
C ILE A 419 -1.70 26.13 6.88
N ASP A 420 -2.25 26.83 5.88
CA ASP A 420 -1.86 26.64 4.48
C ASP A 420 -0.44 27.18 4.20
N ASN A 421 0.10 28.06 5.07
CA ASN A 421 1.49 28.56 5.02
C ASN A 421 2.42 27.88 6.03
N LEU A 422 1.93 26.91 6.82
CA LEU A 422 2.75 26.18 7.79
C LEU A 422 3.54 25.08 7.06
N ASP A 423 4.87 25.12 7.15
CA ASP A 423 5.71 24.05 6.65
C ASP A 423 5.57 22.81 7.55
N ILE A 424 4.91 21.78 7.02
CA ILE A 424 4.62 20.55 7.75
C ILE A 424 5.89 19.72 8.00
N ASN A 425 6.87 19.78 7.11
CA ASN A 425 8.14 19.08 7.31
C ASN A 425 8.91 19.73 8.47
N MET A 426 8.93 21.06 8.52
CA MET A 426 9.58 21.78 9.62
C MET A 426 8.83 21.61 10.95
N LEU A 427 7.49 21.57 10.93
CA LEU A 427 6.70 21.23 12.12
C LEU A 427 7.10 19.86 12.68
N TRP A 428 7.17 18.83 11.83
CA TRP A 428 7.58 17.50 12.27
C TRP A 428 9.06 17.43 12.65
N GLY A 429 9.92 18.26 12.03
CA GLY A 429 11.31 18.48 12.45
C GLY A 429 11.39 19.00 13.88
N GLU A 430 10.66 20.08 14.20
CA GLU A 430 10.57 20.64 15.56
C GLU A 430 10.11 19.57 16.56
N VAL A 431 9.04 18.84 16.24
CA VAL A 431 8.49 17.77 17.09
C VAL A 431 9.52 16.66 17.32
N MET A 432 10.26 16.25 16.30
CA MET A 432 11.29 15.21 16.42
C MET A 432 12.48 15.66 17.27
N HIS A 433 12.86 16.94 17.23
CA HIS A 433 13.86 17.49 18.15
C HIS A 433 13.36 17.53 19.60
N LEU A 434 12.10 17.92 19.84
CA LEU A 434 11.50 17.89 21.17
C LEU A 434 11.36 16.46 21.72
N LYS A 435 11.11 15.47 20.86
CA LYS A 435 11.04 14.05 21.24
C LYS A 435 12.36 13.53 21.83
N GLU A 436 13.52 14.07 21.39
CA GLU A 436 14.84 13.67 21.90
C GLU A 436 15.25 14.41 23.18
N ASP A 437 14.52 15.46 23.59
CA ASP A 437 14.75 16.16 24.85
C ASP A 437 14.17 15.36 26.03
N TYR A 438 15.05 14.80 26.86
CA TYR A 438 14.71 14.01 28.05
C TYR A 438 13.87 14.78 29.10
N ASN A 439 13.90 16.12 29.06
CA ASN A 439 13.10 16.96 29.95
C ASN A 439 11.63 17.03 29.51
N ILE A 440 11.33 16.78 28.24
CA ILE A 440 9.97 16.85 27.71
C ILE A 440 9.31 15.49 27.83
N LYS A 441 8.25 15.42 28.64
CA LYS A 441 7.45 14.20 28.80
C LYS A 441 6.37 14.12 27.73
N HIS A 442 6.17 12.92 27.20
CA HIS A 442 5.09 12.62 26.24
C HIS A 442 3.74 12.39 26.94
N TYR A 443 3.71 12.08 28.23
CA TYR A 443 2.50 12.01 29.03
C TYR A 443 2.21 13.33 29.76
N LEU A 444 0.95 13.54 30.13
CA LEU A 444 0.57 14.66 31.00
C LEU A 444 1.05 14.42 32.42
N GLU A 445 1.74 15.42 32.97
CA GLU A 445 2.14 15.46 34.36
C GLU A 445 0.94 15.76 35.27
N LYS A 446 1.16 15.65 36.58
CA LYS A 446 0.06 15.70 37.55
C LYS A 446 -0.71 17.04 37.50
N ASP A 447 0.03 18.14 37.44
CA ASP A 447 -0.50 19.51 37.35
C ASP A 447 -1.21 19.77 36.01
N GLU A 448 -0.65 19.31 34.90
CA GLU A 448 -1.28 19.41 33.58
C GLU A 448 -2.56 18.57 33.49
N LEU A 449 -2.56 17.39 34.14
CA LEU A 449 -3.73 16.54 34.24
C LEU A 449 -4.82 17.17 35.12
N GLU A 450 -4.45 17.83 36.22
CA GLU A 450 -5.36 18.63 37.04
C GLU A 450 -5.97 19.79 36.24
N LEU A 451 -5.17 20.47 35.41
CA LEU A 451 -5.66 21.51 34.49
C LEU A 451 -6.65 20.95 33.46
N LEU A 452 -6.31 19.82 32.83
CA LEU A 452 -7.18 19.14 31.87
C LEU A 452 -8.51 18.73 32.52
N ASN A 453 -8.45 18.13 33.71
CA ASN A 453 -9.64 17.69 34.43
C ASN A 453 -10.53 18.88 34.82
N SER A 454 -9.93 19.97 35.30
CA SER A 454 -10.66 21.21 35.63
C SER A 454 -11.39 21.75 34.40
N SER A 455 -10.68 21.84 33.27
CA SER A 455 -11.28 22.26 32.01
C SER A 455 -12.41 21.31 31.54
N ASN A 456 -12.23 19.99 31.70
CA ASN A 456 -13.23 18.97 31.37
C ASN A 456 -14.48 19.01 32.28
N GLU A 457 -14.32 19.37 33.56
CA GLU A 457 -15.43 19.56 34.49
C GLU A 457 -16.26 20.81 34.15
N ASP A 458 -15.60 21.89 33.72
CA ASP A 458 -16.28 23.09 33.20
C ASP A 458 -17.16 22.76 31.97
N PHE A 459 -16.72 21.81 31.12
CA PHE A 459 -17.53 21.29 30.00
C PHE A 459 -18.70 20.41 30.44
N LYS A 460 -18.56 19.62 31.51
CA LYS A 460 -19.61 18.72 32.03
C LYS A 460 -20.76 19.45 32.71
N ILE A 461 -20.51 20.59 33.34
CA ILE A 461 -21.44 21.17 34.33
C ILE A 461 -22.20 22.39 33.81
N THR A 462 -21.73 23.08 32.78
CA THR A 462 -22.06 24.52 32.69
C THR A 462 -23.00 24.91 31.55
N LEU A 463 -22.89 24.35 30.33
CA LEU A 463 -23.47 25.07 29.18
C LEU A 463 -25.00 25.03 29.06
N ASN A 464 -25.68 23.91 29.32
CA ASN A 464 -27.13 23.83 29.08
C ASN A 464 -27.96 24.42 30.24
N VAL A 465 -27.59 24.12 31.49
CA VAL A 465 -28.37 24.58 32.66
C VAL A 465 -28.09 26.04 32.97
N GLU A 466 -26.86 26.51 32.85
CA GLU A 466 -26.54 27.92 33.11
C GLU A 466 -27.23 28.85 32.11
N LEU A 467 -27.17 28.55 30.80
CA LEU A 467 -27.86 29.34 29.78
C LEU A 467 -29.38 29.38 29.98
N ILE A 468 -29.99 28.24 30.35
CA ILE A 468 -31.43 28.19 30.65
C ILE A 468 -31.73 29.02 31.90
N VAL A 469 -30.94 28.91 32.96
CA VAL A 469 -31.13 29.67 34.21
C VAL A 469 -30.94 31.17 33.98
N GLU A 470 -29.94 31.59 33.20
CA GLU A 470 -29.70 32.98 32.84
C GLU A 470 -30.81 33.57 31.96
N ARG A 471 -31.27 32.80 30.96
CA ARG A 471 -32.30 33.23 30.01
C ARG A 471 -33.68 33.30 30.65
N GLU A 472 -34.03 32.34 31.49
CA GLU A 472 -35.40 32.21 31.98
C GLU A 472 -35.67 33.06 33.22
N PHE A 473 -34.66 33.39 34.04
CA PHE A 473 -34.83 34.19 35.25
C PHE A 473 -34.42 35.65 35.07
N ASP A 474 -35.19 36.55 35.69
CA ASP A 474 -34.94 38.00 35.67
C ASP A 474 -33.98 38.42 36.78
N TRP A 475 -32.69 38.18 36.55
CA TRP A 475 -31.63 38.46 37.52
C TRP A 475 -31.42 39.96 37.81
N GLU A 476 -31.96 40.86 36.99
CA GLU A 476 -31.93 42.31 37.22
C GLU A 476 -33.04 42.79 38.16
N SER A 477 -34.03 41.93 38.45
CA SER A 477 -35.11 42.26 39.37
C SER A 477 -34.62 42.49 40.81
N ASP A 478 -35.21 43.49 41.47
CA ASP A 478 -34.92 43.81 42.87
C ASP A 478 -35.06 42.58 43.78
N LYS A 479 -34.10 42.38 44.69
CA LYS A 479 -34.07 41.23 45.62
C LYS A 479 -35.32 41.10 46.50
N SER A 480 -36.04 42.19 46.75
CA SER A 480 -37.34 42.16 47.44
C SER A 480 -38.42 41.38 46.68
N ASN A 481 -38.29 41.25 45.35
CA ASN A 481 -39.19 40.49 44.48
C ASN A 481 -38.85 39.01 44.38
N TRP A 482 -37.72 38.58 44.98
CA TRP A 482 -37.29 37.18 44.88
C TRP A 482 -38.13 36.31 45.80
N LYS A 483 -38.64 35.21 45.25
CA LYS A 483 -39.55 34.29 45.97
C LYS A 483 -38.94 32.90 46.05
N TRP A 484 -39.25 32.22 47.14
CA TRP A 484 -38.88 30.83 47.33
C TRP A 484 -39.66 29.94 46.35
N LYS A 485 -38.94 29.09 45.60
CA LYS A 485 -39.51 28.11 44.66
C LYS A 485 -38.95 26.71 44.98
N PRO A 486 -39.78 25.65 45.02
CA PRO A 486 -39.30 24.28 45.21
C PRO A 486 -38.33 23.85 44.11
N THR A 487 -37.32 23.05 44.46
CA THR A 487 -36.35 22.54 43.47
C THR A 487 -37.03 21.73 42.37
N ALA A 488 -38.04 20.91 42.73
CA ALA A 488 -38.80 20.10 41.77
C ALA A 488 -39.53 20.97 40.74
N ASP A 489 -40.13 22.07 41.17
CA ASP A 489 -40.88 22.98 40.31
C ASP A 489 -39.94 23.72 39.35
N ILE A 490 -38.77 24.17 39.82
CA ILE A 490 -37.75 24.79 38.96
C ILE A 490 -37.25 23.77 37.93
N CYS A 491 -36.95 22.54 38.35
CA CYS A 491 -36.52 21.46 37.46
C CYS A 491 -37.57 21.13 36.39
N SER A 492 -38.84 20.96 36.80
CA SER A 492 -39.94 20.69 35.89
C SER A 492 -40.18 21.85 34.92
N LYS A 493 -40.13 23.08 35.40
CA LYS A 493 -40.37 24.29 34.60
C LYS A 493 -39.30 24.51 33.53
N LEU A 494 -38.05 24.25 33.88
CA LEU A 494 -36.89 24.46 33.02
C LEU A 494 -36.49 23.19 32.24
N ASN A 495 -37.24 22.10 32.41
CA ASN A 495 -36.95 20.79 31.84
C ASN A 495 -35.52 20.28 32.17
N ILE A 496 -35.10 20.47 33.42
CA ILE A 496 -33.77 20.11 33.93
C ILE A 496 -33.85 18.82 34.75
N ASN A 497 -33.14 17.79 34.30
CA ASN A 497 -33.12 16.47 34.94
C ASN A 497 -32.07 16.33 36.06
N SER A 498 -31.15 17.29 36.21
CA SER A 498 -30.05 17.25 37.17
C SER A 498 -30.18 18.36 38.23
N THR A 499 -30.38 17.97 39.49
CA THR A 499 -30.52 18.92 40.61
C THR A 499 -29.19 19.49 41.10
N SER A 500 -28.06 18.83 40.81
CA SER A 500 -26.72 19.27 41.22
C SER A 500 -26.22 20.43 40.36
N SER A 501 -26.38 20.33 39.04
CA SER A 501 -26.04 21.40 38.08
C SER A 501 -26.90 22.65 38.29
N LEU A 502 -28.21 22.48 38.52
CA LEU A 502 -29.13 23.58 38.84
C LEU A 502 -28.68 24.36 40.09
N LYS A 503 -28.19 23.67 41.13
CA LYS A 503 -27.70 24.31 42.35
C LYS A 503 -26.52 25.23 42.05
N THR A 504 -25.54 24.74 41.31
CA THR A 504 -24.33 25.47 40.96
C THR A 504 -24.66 26.73 40.16
N SER A 505 -25.50 26.61 39.12
CA SER A 505 -25.91 27.75 38.29
C SER A 505 -26.73 28.77 39.09
N LEU A 506 -27.70 28.34 39.89
CA LEU A 506 -28.51 29.27 40.71
C LEU A 506 -27.67 30.05 41.72
N PHE A 507 -26.68 29.41 42.34
CA PHE A 507 -25.77 30.09 43.29
C PHE A 507 -24.86 31.10 42.60
N LYS A 508 -24.41 30.83 41.36
CA LYS A 508 -23.61 31.75 40.56
C LYS A 508 -24.32 33.10 40.37
N TYR A 509 -25.63 33.08 40.13
CA TYR A 509 -26.45 34.29 40.00
C TYR A 509 -27.02 34.81 41.33
N GLY A 510 -26.58 34.28 42.47
CA GLY A 510 -26.88 34.81 43.80
C GLY A 510 -28.17 34.28 44.46
N ALA A 511 -28.80 33.24 43.90
CA ALA A 511 -29.95 32.58 44.54
C ALA A 511 -29.57 31.93 45.87
N GLN A 512 -30.48 31.95 46.84
CA GLN A 512 -30.24 31.40 48.17
C GLN A 512 -30.99 30.10 48.39
N TYR A 513 -30.29 29.05 48.83
CA TYR A 513 -30.94 27.81 49.21
C TYR A 513 -31.70 27.96 50.52
N LYS A 514 -32.94 27.46 50.57
CA LYS A 514 -33.75 27.44 51.79
C LYS A 514 -34.65 26.20 51.80
N LYS A 515 -34.73 25.52 52.96
CA LYS A 515 -35.69 24.43 53.18
C LYS A 515 -36.96 25.01 53.79
N SER A 516 -38.11 24.73 53.19
CA SER A 516 -39.43 25.19 53.67
C SER A 516 -40.42 24.02 53.63
N ASN A 517 -41.18 23.80 54.71
CA ASN A 517 -42.16 22.72 54.84
C ASN A 517 -41.62 21.33 54.40
N GLY A 518 -40.38 21.00 54.80
CA GLY A 518 -39.73 19.73 54.45
C GLY A 518 -39.17 19.63 53.03
N ARG A 519 -39.51 20.57 52.12
CA ARG A 519 -39.07 20.58 50.72
C ARG A 519 -37.81 21.43 50.52
N ARG A 520 -36.94 20.99 49.61
CA ARG A 520 -35.75 21.72 49.15
C ARG A 520 -36.17 22.77 48.11
N GLY A 521 -35.59 23.96 48.15
CA GLY A 521 -35.91 25.04 47.22
C GLY A 521 -34.94 26.21 47.28
N TYR A 522 -35.15 27.18 46.41
CA TYR A 522 -34.27 28.34 46.25
C TYR A 522 -35.08 29.64 46.21
N ILE A 523 -34.57 30.68 46.86
CA ILE A 523 -35.04 32.06 46.69
C ILE A 523 -34.45 32.56 45.38
N THR A 524 -35.30 32.80 44.40
CA THR A 524 -34.94 33.14 43.01
C THR A 524 -35.79 34.33 42.54
N PRO A 525 -35.30 35.14 41.59
CA PRO A 525 -36.10 36.17 40.93
C PRO A 525 -37.33 35.59 40.20
N PRO A 526 -38.28 36.42 39.76
CA PRO A 526 -39.31 36.00 38.80
C PRO A 526 -38.68 35.50 37.48
N TYR A 527 -39.48 34.75 36.71
CA TYR A 527 -39.09 34.37 35.34
C TYR A 527 -39.26 35.58 34.40
N LYS A 528 -38.37 35.78 33.42
CA LYS A 528 -38.41 36.90 32.45
C LYS A 528 -39.67 36.90 31.58
N CYS A 529 -40.26 35.74 31.34
CA CYS A 529 -41.51 35.60 30.62
C CYS A 529 -42.61 35.05 31.56
N PRO A 530 -43.66 35.81 31.88
CA PRO A 530 -44.85 35.24 32.50
C PRO A 530 -45.52 34.35 31.45
N LEU A 531 -45.60 33.04 31.71
CA LEU A 531 -46.21 32.13 30.76
C LEU A 531 -47.71 32.39 30.63
N PHE A 532 -48.21 32.25 29.40
CA PHE A 532 -49.58 31.85 29.16
C PHE A 532 -49.89 30.63 30.02
N ASP A 533 -50.72 30.83 31.04
CA ASP A 533 -51.43 29.76 31.71
C ASP A 533 -52.36 29.11 30.67
N ALA A 534 -52.00 27.92 30.20
CA ALA A 534 -52.94 27.04 29.53
C ALA A 534 -53.46 26.03 30.57
N MET A 535 -54.64 26.35 31.10
CA MET A 535 -55.66 25.54 31.79
C MET A 535 -55.24 24.62 32.94
#